data_AF-A0A9P9D2Q0-F1
#
_entry.id   AF-A0A9P9D2Q0-F1
#
_cell.length_a   1.000
_cell.length_b   1.000
_cell.length_c   1.000
_cell.angle_alpha   90.00
_cell.angle_beta   90.00
_cell.angle_gamma   90.00
#
_symmetry.space_group_name_H-M   'P 1'
#
loop_
_entity.id
_entity.type
_entity.pdbx_description
1 polymer ?
#
loop_
_entity_poly.entity_id
_entity_poly.type
_entity_poly.pdbx_seq_one_letter_code
_entity_poly.pdbx_strand_id
1 'polypeptide(L)'
;MVSCSPSSSFSLDFLSNTEHSYHPHVTGLSNRSETTVNMFRCLPFLLFAFVGGAFAQGNSPCAQWCAANFQNPGQKCTSLAAEGKGPCYDCGPLSTNPAQKLCGEVCKDTSSDNANCGSCGFSCPAGTHCAVGACVCDNSNQPQCNSACPDYSSDPANCGTCGHACNPSTEKCQAGTCVPNCPAGQTQCGSSCVDLETDPNNCGVCGLTCASGLCENGACVTPSCTGATCSTFMACGPGGSCVCVSTAGGTGFCVDGGTPCGGLATCDTNADCATGEVCAVNTCCGQNVCVGATFCGGNTLKYLFMREVTGPTIGHPAID
;
A
#
# COMPACT_ATOMS: atom_id res chain seq x y z
N MET A 1 2.88 81.20 6.25
CA MET A 1 3.12 82.04 5.06
C MET A 1 3.26 81.10 3.85
N VAL A 2 2.24 81.14 2.98
CA VAL A 2 2.24 80.91 1.52
C VAL A 2 2.86 79.56 1.04
N SER A 3 2.08 78.49 0.82
CA SER A 3 1.26 78.15 -0.40
C SER A 3 2.14 77.61 -1.55
N CYS A 4 1.82 76.59 -2.37
CA CYS A 4 0.64 75.77 -2.67
C CYS A 4 1.08 74.48 -3.43
N SER A 5 0.29 73.40 -3.37
CA SER A 5 0.26 72.27 -4.35
C SER A 5 -0.60 72.65 -5.59
N PRO A 6 -1.02 71.76 -6.54
CA PRO A 6 -0.63 70.39 -6.94
C PRO A 6 -0.60 70.21 -8.50
N SER A 7 -0.72 68.95 -8.98
CA SER A 7 -1.17 68.46 -10.32
C SER A 7 -0.12 68.41 -11.45
N SER A 8 -0.05 67.40 -12.33
CA SER A 8 -1.07 66.49 -12.88
C SER A 8 -0.45 65.23 -13.52
N SER A 9 -1.20 64.13 -13.46
CA SER A 9 -1.00 62.85 -14.17
C SER A 9 -1.27 62.97 -15.67
N PHE A 10 -0.57 62.19 -16.51
CA PHE A 10 -1.09 61.73 -17.81
C PHE A 10 -0.54 60.32 -18.13
N SER A 11 -1.46 59.44 -18.51
CA SER A 11 -1.30 58.01 -18.81
C SER A 11 -1.01 57.75 -20.29
N LEU A 12 -0.38 56.58 -20.57
CA LEU A 12 -0.59 55.61 -21.68
C LEU A 12 -0.57 56.18 -23.13
N ASP A 13 0.06 55.57 -24.14
CA ASP A 13 -0.05 54.17 -24.57
C ASP A 13 0.67 53.93 -25.93
N PHE A 14 0.87 52.65 -26.30
CA PHE A 14 1.14 52.05 -27.64
C PHE A 14 2.55 52.00 -28.32
N LEU A 15 3.07 50.75 -28.34
CA LEU A 15 3.63 49.92 -29.43
C LEU A 15 4.46 50.55 -30.57
N SER A 16 5.66 49.98 -30.80
CA SER A 16 6.03 49.23 -32.03
C SER A 16 7.51 49.35 -32.42
N ASN A 17 8.19 48.19 -32.34
CA ASN A 17 9.19 47.65 -33.27
C ASN A 17 10.56 48.31 -33.51
N THR A 18 11.54 47.40 -33.35
CA THR A 18 12.69 47.09 -34.22
C THR A 18 13.93 47.97 -34.23
N GLU A 19 15.01 47.33 -33.73
CA GLU A 19 16.29 47.10 -34.41
C GLU A 19 17.40 48.17 -34.35
N HIS A 20 18.60 47.63 -34.08
CA HIS A 20 19.94 48.10 -34.44
C HIS A 20 20.70 49.13 -33.58
N SER A 21 21.71 48.59 -32.88
CA SER A 21 23.12 49.00 -32.88
C SER A 21 23.48 50.46 -33.18
N TYR A 22 24.05 51.19 -32.20
CA TYR A 22 25.44 51.72 -32.21
C TYR A 22 25.69 52.70 -31.04
N HIS A 23 26.98 52.82 -30.69
CA HIS A 23 27.62 53.84 -29.84
C HIS A 23 27.15 55.29 -30.06
N PRO A 24 27.34 56.16 -29.05
CA PRO A 24 28.20 57.35 -29.23
C PRO A 24 29.15 57.55 -28.02
N HIS A 25 30.43 57.91 -28.12
CA HIS A 25 31.09 59.12 -28.65
C HIS A 25 30.59 60.45 -28.05
N VAL A 26 31.44 61.07 -27.22
CA VAL A 26 31.43 62.51 -26.92
C VAL A 26 32.83 63.04 -27.23
N THR A 27 32.90 64.04 -28.09
CA THR A 27 34.10 64.79 -28.49
C THR A 27 33.92 66.29 -28.20
N GLY A 28 35.05 66.99 -28.00
CA GLY A 28 35.16 68.46 -28.06
C GLY A 28 35.91 69.06 -26.86
N LEU A 29 37.25 69.09 -26.82
CA LEU A 29 38.21 70.03 -27.44
C LEU A 29 38.35 71.40 -26.73
N SER A 30 39.57 71.75 -26.28
CA SER A 30 40.43 72.77 -26.95
C SER A 30 41.55 73.33 -26.04
N ASN A 31 42.82 73.09 -26.46
CA ASN A 31 44.01 73.98 -26.54
C ASN A 31 44.55 74.72 -25.29
N ARG A 32 45.86 74.97 -25.07
CA ARG A 32 47.11 75.01 -25.87
C ARG A 32 48.30 75.26 -24.90
N SER A 33 49.51 74.73 -25.16
CA SER A 33 50.75 75.51 -25.41
C SER A 33 52.00 74.62 -25.54
N GLU A 34 52.77 74.91 -26.60
CA GLU A 34 53.99 74.28 -27.14
C GLU A 34 55.22 74.45 -26.20
N THR A 35 56.32 73.69 -26.25
CA THR A 35 57.37 73.72 -27.29
C THR A 35 58.48 72.66 -27.03
N THR A 36 59.07 72.17 -28.13
CA THR A 36 60.22 71.25 -28.37
C THR A 36 61.59 71.77 -27.84
N VAL A 37 62.69 71.02 -27.63
CA VAL A 37 63.58 70.32 -28.61
C VAL A 37 64.60 69.38 -27.89
N ASN A 38 64.94 68.27 -28.56
CA ASN A 38 65.94 67.20 -28.31
C ASN A 38 67.38 67.59 -27.87
N MET A 39 68.07 66.67 -27.16
CA MET A 39 69.18 65.80 -27.68
C MET A 39 70.22 65.41 -26.60
N PHE A 40 70.81 64.21 -26.72
CA PHE A 40 72.00 63.61 -26.06
C PHE A 40 71.85 62.48 -25.01
N ARG A 41 71.86 61.24 -25.54
CA ARG A 41 72.80 60.11 -25.25
C ARG A 41 73.47 60.03 -23.86
N CYS A 42 73.22 58.95 -23.10
CA CYS A 42 74.16 57.83 -22.80
C CYS A 42 73.84 57.05 -21.50
N LEU A 43 73.65 55.73 -21.68
CA LEU A 43 73.96 54.61 -20.76
C LEU A 43 73.03 54.25 -19.56
N PRO A 44 73.00 52.95 -19.14
CA PRO A 44 71.78 52.11 -19.21
C PRO A 44 71.51 51.24 -17.95
N PHE A 45 70.43 50.42 -17.98
CA PHE A 45 70.10 49.29 -17.07
C PHE A 45 69.84 49.65 -15.59
N LEU A 46 68.72 49.34 -14.92
CA LEU A 46 67.57 48.46 -15.11
C LEU A 46 66.42 49.06 -14.30
N LEU A 47 65.39 49.61 -14.92
CA LEU A 47 64.07 49.62 -14.29
C LEU A 47 63.35 48.39 -14.84
N PHE A 48 63.29 47.34 -14.01
CA PHE A 48 62.20 46.37 -14.14
C PHE A 48 60.91 47.19 -14.10
N ALA A 49 60.20 47.26 -15.22
CA ALA A 49 58.81 47.59 -15.20
C ALA A 49 58.13 46.50 -14.38
N PHE A 50 57.97 46.74 -13.08
CA PHE A 50 56.85 46.17 -12.36
C PHE A 50 55.61 46.72 -13.06
N VAL A 51 55.14 45.98 -14.06
CA VAL A 51 53.71 45.91 -14.33
C VAL A 51 53.16 45.28 -13.06
N GLY A 52 52.99 46.11 -12.03
CA GLY A 52 52.15 45.80 -10.89
C GLY A 52 50.76 45.66 -11.47
N GLY A 53 50.46 44.47 -11.99
CA GLY A 53 49.08 44.04 -12.10
C GLY A 53 48.50 44.31 -10.74
N ALA A 54 47.50 45.19 -10.69
CA ALA A 54 46.69 45.34 -9.50
C ALA A 54 46.17 43.94 -9.20
N PHE A 55 46.83 43.23 -8.27
CA PHE A 55 46.22 42.09 -7.62
C PHE A 55 45.06 42.71 -6.87
N ALA A 56 43.90 42.75 -7.52
CA ALA A 56 42.64 42.94 -6.86
C ALA A 56 42.59 41.85 -5.81
N GLN A 57 42.94 42.20 -4.56
CA GLN A 57 42.50 41.43 -3.42
C GLN A 57 40.98 41.52 -3.48
N GLY A 58 40.39 40.48 -4.05
CA GLY A 58 38.97 40.39 -4.31
C GLY A 58 38.25 40.44 -2.98
N ASN A 59 37.68 41.60 -2.66
CA ASN A 59 36.80 41.78 -1.50
C ASN A 59 35.37 41.28 -1.79
N SER A 60 35.16 40.51 -2.86
CA SER A 60 33.85 39.90 -3.10
C SER A 60 33.66 38.72 -2.14
N PRO A 61 32.43 38.48 -1.65
CA PRO A 61 32.11 37.30 -0.85
C PRO A 61 32.58 36.00 -1.51
N CYS A 62 32.49 35.91 -2.84
CA CYS A 62 33.00 34.77 -3.60
C CYS A 62 34.52 34.62 -3.53
N ALA A 63 35.30 35.69 -3.70
CA ALA A 63 36.76 35.59 -3.67
C ALA A 63 37.27 35.15 -2.30
N GLN A 64 36.68 35.66 -1.22
CA GLN A 64 37.00 35.24 0.15
C GLN A 64 36.60 33.77 0.41
N TRP A 65 35.41 33.37 -0.02
CA TRP A 65 34.94 32.00 0.13
C TRP A 65 35.76 31.01 -0.71
N CYS A 66 36.10 31.34 -1.95
CA CYS A 66 36.96 30.53 -2.80
C CYS A 66 38.34 30.32 -2.16
N ALA A 67 38.96 31.37 -1.62
CA ALA A 67 40.26 31.29 -0.96
C ALA A 67 40.23 30.40 0.30
N ALA A 68 39.10 30.34 1.00
CA ALA A 68 38.94 29.53 2.21
C ALA A 68 38.67 28.04 1.91
N ASN A 69 38.09 27.70 0.75
CA ASN A 69 37.57 26.36 0.49
C ASN A 69 38.30 25.59 -0.63
N PHE A 70 39.20 26.25 -1.36
CA PHE A 70 39.95 25.62 -2.46
C PHE A 70 41.45 25.81 -2.23
N GLN A 71 42.24 24.75 -2.44
CA GLN A 71 43.70 24.81 -2.30
C GLN A 71 44.33 25.71 -3.37
N ASN A 72 43.77 25.69 -4.58
CA ASN A 72 44.20 26.50 -5.71
C ASN A 72 42.96 27.14 -6.37
N PRO A 73 42.42 28.22 -5.77
CA PRO A 73 41.09 28.74 -6.11
C PRO A 73 41.00 29.34 -7.51
N GLY A 74 42.13 29.67 -8.16
CA GLY A 74 42.22 30.38 -9.45
C GLY A 74 41.15 29.97 -10.47
N GLN A 75 41.47 29.03 -11.36
CA GLN A 75 40.53 28.60 -12.40
C GLN A 75 39.34 27.80 -11.85
N LYS A 76 39.50 27.14 -10.69
CA LYS A 76 38.46 26.26 -10.12
C LYS A 76 37.29 27.01 -9.48
N CYS A 77 37.50 28.24 -9.02
CA CYS A 77 36.50 28.98 -8.27
C CYS A 77 36.53 30.48 -8.60
N THR A 78 37.66 31.16 -8.38
CA THR A 78 37.74 32.62 -8.47
C THR A 78 37.51 33.15 -9.89
N SER A 79 38.06 32.50 -10.92
CA SER A 79 37.86 32.88 -12.32
C SER A 79 36.40 32.72 -12.76
N LEU A 80 35.77 31.61 -12.39
CA LEU A 80 34.37 31.33 -12.71
C LEU A 80 33.44 32.29 -11.97
N ALA A 81 33.74 32.60 -10.72
CA ALA A 81 32.94 33.52 -9.91
C ALA A 81 32.94 34.95 -10.48
N ALA A 82 34.03 35.38 -11.13
CA ALA A 82 34.07 36.67 -11.83
C ALA A 82 33.11 36.74 -13.03
N GLU A 83 32.72 35.59 -13.59
CA GLU A 83 31.71 35.47 -14.65
C GLU A 83 30.29 35.20 -14.11
N GLY A 84 30.08 35.17 -12.79
CA GLY A 84 28.80 34.81 -12.20
C GLY A 84 28.50 33.31 -12.20
N LYS A 85 29.53 32.45 -12.28
CA LYS A 85 29.39 30.99 -12.42
C LYS A 85 30.22 30.22 -11.38
N GLY A 86 30.03 28.91 -11.36
CA GLY A 86 30.89 27.97 -10.64
C GLY A 86 30.60 27.90 -9.14
N PRO A 87 31.50 27.30 -8.34
CA PRO A 87 31.16 26.84 -7.01
C PRO A 87 30.60 27.90 -6.04
N CYS A 88 30.99 29.17 -6.19
CA CYS A 88 30.42 30.24 -5.36
C CYS A 88 28.90 30.41 -5.56
N TYR A 89 28.43 30.25 -6.80
CA TYR A 89 27.03 30.40 -7.19
C TYR A 89 26.30 29.05 -7.20
N ASP A 90 27.02 27.95 -7.33
CA ASP A 90 26.40 26.62 -7.33
C ASP A 90 26.13 26.13 -5.90
N CYS A 91 27.11 26.24 -4.98
CA CYS A 91 27.01 25.71 -3.61
C CYS A 91 27.67 26.61 -2.54
N GLY A 92 28.01 27.84 -2.89
CA GLY A 92 28.69 28.80 -2.04
C GLY A 92 27.78 29.91 -1.51
N PRO A 93 28.34 31.05 -1.07
CA PRO A 93 27.61 32.11 -0.38
C PRO A 93 26.59 32.84 -1.26
N LEU A 94 26.70 32.72 -2.59
CA LEU A 94 25.74 33.31 -3.52
C LEU A 94 24.82 32.25 -4.18
N SER A 95 24.85 31.00 -3.70
CA SER A 95 23.96 29.97 -4.23
C SER A 95 22.50 30.22 -3.84
N THR A 96 21.62 29.98 -4.81
CA THR A 96 20.17 29.99 -4.62
C THR A 96 19.59 28.58 -4.44
N ASN A 97 20.40 27.53 -4.55
CA ASN A 97 19.97 26.15 -4.41
C ASN A 97 20.50 25.55 -3.10
N PRO A 98 19.66 25.43 -2.05
CA PRO A 98 20.10 24.89 -0.76
C PRO A 98 20.46 23.40 -0.80
N ALA A 99 20.11 22.67 -1.86
CA ALA A 99 20.47 21.26 -2.02
C ALA A 99 21.94 21.06 -2.41
N GLN A 100 22.55 22.05 -3.08
CA GLN A 100 23.93 21.99 -3.52
C GLN A 100 24.87 22.35 -2.37
N LYS A 101 25.74 21.41 -1.97
CA LYS A 101 26.74 21.64 -0.93
C LYS A 101 28.14 21.42 -1.48
N LEU A 102 29.11 22.17 -0.95
CA LEU A 102 30.51 21.96 -1.29
C LEU A 102 31.03 20.70 -0.58
N CYS A 103 31.37 19.67 -1.36
CA CYS A 103 31.95 18.42 -0.88
C CYS A 103 33.39 18.30 -1.38
N GLY A 104 34.34 18.73 -0.53
CA GLY A 104 35.72 18.94 -0.96
C GLY A 104 35.81 20.19 -1.84
N GLU A 105 36.29 20.04 -3.07
CA GLU A 105 36.37 21.15 -4.05
C GLU A 105 35.25 21.07 -5.13
N VAL A 106 34.21 20.26 -4.92
CA VAL A 106 33.16 20.02 -5.91
C VAL A 106 31.78 20.20 -5.28
N CYS A 107 30.90 20.94 -5.95
CA CYS A 107 29.50 21.04 -5.56
C CYS A 107 28.76 19.73 -5.85
N LYS A 108 28.02 19.22 -4.87
CA LYS A 108 27.22 18.01 -4.96
C LYS A 108 25.77 18.29 -4.56
N ASP A 109 24.84 17.70 -5.31
CA ASP A 109 23.42 17.76 -5.00
C ASP A 109 23.11 16.81 -3.85
N THR A 110 23.07 17.33 -2.63
CA THR A 110 22.79 16.50 -1.47
C THR A 110 21.32 16.09 -1.35
N SER A 111 20.45 16.55 -2.25
CA SER A 111 19.04 16.13 -2.27
C SER A 111 18.79 14.87 -3.11
N SER A 112 19.67 14.54 -4.05
CA SER A 112 19.48 13.43 -4.98
C SER A 112 20.74 12.62 -5.31
N ASP A 113 21.94 13.06 -4.92
CA ASP A 113 23.17 12.29 -5.10
C ASP A 113 23.25 11.16 -4.07
N ASN A 114 23.10 9.92 -4.54
CA ASN A 114 23.19 8.72 -3.71
C ASN A 114 24.50 8.58 -2.92
N ALA A 115 25.60 9.22 -3.34
CA ALA A 115 26.87 9.19 -2.63
C ALA A 115 27.04 10.34 -1.62
N ASN A 116 26.13 11.32 -1.62
CA ASN A 116 26.21 12.56 -0.83
C ASN A 116 24.86 12.95 -0.23
N CYS A 117 24.03 11.98 0.17
CA CYS A 117 22.64 12.23 0.53
C CYS A 117 22.51 12.96 1.88
N GLY A 118 21.90 14.14 1.88
CA GLY A 118 21.79 15.05 3.02
C GLY A 118 23.11 15.71 3.45
N SER A 119 24.25 15.04 3.24
CA SER A 119 25.59 15.49 3.60
C SER A 119 26.68 14.84 2.74
N CYS A 120 27.83 15.50 2.63
CA CYS A 120 28.96 15.01 1.85
C CYS A 120 29.44 13.64 2.35
N GLY A 121 29.61 12.69 1.42
CA GLY A 121 30.09 11.33 1.70
C GLY A 121 29.07 10.40 2.37
N PHE A 122 27.86 10.86 2.69
CA PHE A 122 26.80 9.99 3.19
C PHE A 122 26.17 9.23 2.04
N SER A 123 26.68 8.02 1.81
CA SER A 123 26.18 7.14 0.75
C SER A 123 24.96 6.36 1.22
N CYS A 124 23.92 6.31 0.38
CA CYS A 124 22.74 5.52 0.69
C CYS A 124 23.06 4.01 0.70
N PRO A 125 22.57 3.25 1.70
CA PRO A 125 22.73 1.80 1.74
C PRO A 125 22.13 1.11 0.52
N ALA A 126 22.55 -0.14 0.27
CA ALA A 126 21.98 -0.95 -0.80
C ALA A 126 20.45 -1.10 -0.65
N GLY A 127 19.73 -1.01 -1.77
CA GLY A 127 18.25 -1.03 -1.81
C GLY A 127 17.58 0.30 -1.47
N THR A 128 18.36 1.38 -1.39
CA THR A 128 17.87 2.75 -1.18
C THR A 128 18.51 3.74 -2.14
N HIS A 129 17.84 4.88 -2.33
CA HIS A 129 18.37 6.02 -3.07
C HIS A 129 18.12 7.33 -2.34
N CYS A 130 18.81 8.38 -2.79
CA CYS A 130 18.64 9.69 -2.20
C CYS A 130 17.41 10.39 -2.76
N ALA A 131 16.47 10.72 -1.88
CA ALA A 131 15.35 11.58 -2.19
C ALA A 131 15.21 12.66 -1.13
N VAL A 132 15.22 13.91 -1.56
CA VAL A 132 15.03 15.09 -0.70
C VAL A 132 16.03 15.13 0.48
N GLY A 133 17.23 14.59 0.27
CA GLY A 133 18.31 14.56 1.26
C GLY A 133 18.21 13.47 2.33
N ALA A 134 17.34 12.48 2.12
CA ALA A 134 17.26 11.27 2.94
C ALA A 134 17.35 10.02 2.06
N CYS A 135 17.93 8.95 2.60
CA CYS A 135 17.92 7.66 1.94
C CYS A 135 16.56 7.00 2.12
N VAL A 136 15.89 6.72 1.02
CA VAL A 136 14.57 6.09 0.97
C VAL A 136 14.64 4.80 0.15
N CYS A 137 13.76 3.87 0.45
CA CYS A 137 13.67 2.58 -0.20
C CYS A 137 13.28 2.70 -1.67
N ASP A 138 14.00 1.98 -2.53
CA ASP A 138 13.78 2.01 -3.99
C ASP A 138 12.38 1.56 -4.40
N ASN A 139 11.77 0.68 -3.62
CA ASN A 139 10.45 0.11 -3.90
C ASN A 139 9.28 1.04 -3.54
N SER A 140 9.50 2.08 -2.72
CA SER A 140 8.38 2.78 -2.06
C SER A 140 8.61 4.27 -1.83
N ASN A 141 9.82 4.79 -2.01
CA ASN A 141 10.21 6.14 -1.59
C ASN A 141 9.92 6.43 -0.11
N GLN A 142 9.84 5.39 0.73
CA GLN A 142 9.67 5.49 2.18
C GLN A 142 11.01 5.28 2.89
N PRO A 143 11.19 5.78 4.13
CA PRO A 143 12.36 5.44 4.93
C PRO A 143 12.51 3.93 5.13
N GLN A 144 13.73 3.47 5.42
CA GLN A 144 13.95 2.09 5.82
C GLN A 144 13.24 1.77 7.14
N CYS A 145 12.74 0.55 7.26
CA CYS A 145 12.18 0.02 8.50
C CYS A 145 13.13 -1.05 9.05
N ASN A 146 13.75 -0.78 10.21
CA ASN A 146 14.75 -1.67 10.82
C ASN A 146 15.86 -2.12 9.84
N SER A 147 16.40 -1.18 9.07
CA SER A 147 17.41 -1.41 8.03
C SER A 147 16.96 -2.27 6.84
N ALA A 148 15.66 -2.50 6.70
CA ALA A 148 15.05 -3.19 5.56
C ALA A 148 14.11 -2.25 4.78
N CYS A 149 13.76 -2.67 3.57
CA CYS A 149 12.77 -2.01 2.73
C CYS A 149 11.60 -2.97 2.51
N PRO A 150 10.69 -3.10 3.48
CA PRO A 150 9.51 -3.94 3.31
C PRO A 150 8.65 -3.40 2.16
N ASP A 151 7.83 -4.27 1.58
CA ASP A 151 6.78 -3.83 0.68
C ASP A 151 5.61 -3.27 1.50
N TYR A 152 5.61 -1.95 1.71
CA TYR A 152 4.55 -1.27 2.45
C TYR A 152 3.15 -1.47 1.86
N SER A 153 3.02 -1.96 0.62
CA SER A 153 1.71 -2.22 0.00
C SER A 153 1.10 -3.56 0.37
N SER A 154 1.91 -4.52 0.84
CA SER A 154 1.51 -5.91 1.04
C SER A 154 2.08 -6.59 2.30
N ASP A 155 3.09 -6.01 2.95
CA ASP A 155 3.67 -6.53 4.19
C ASP A 155 2.73 -6.26 5.38
N PRO A 156 2.14 -7.30 5.99
CA PRO A 156 1.23 -7.15 7.12
C PRO A 156 1.91 -6.63 8.38
N ALA A 157 3.25 -6.68 8.49
CA ALA A 157 3.98 -6.12 9.63
C ALA A 157 4.30 -4.62 9.48
N ASN A 158 4.22 -4.09 8.25
CA ASN A 158 4.66 -2.74 7.88
C ASN A 158 3.68 -2.08 6.89
N CYS A 159 2.37 -2.22 7.10
CA CYS A 159 1.39 -1.83 6.10
C CYS A 159 1.26 -0.30 5.99
N GLY A 160 1.58 0.26 4.84
CA GLY A 160 1.58 1.70 4.56
C GLY A 160 2.74 2.47 5.21
N THR A 161 3.15 2.09 6.43
CA THR A 161 4.23 2.74 7.18
C THR A 161 5.00 1.73 8.04
N CYS A 162 6.24 2.07 8.41
CA CYS A 162 7.10 1.20 9.23
C CYS A 162 6.45 0.92 10.59
N GLY A 163 6.34 -0.37 10.93
CA GLY A 163 5.75 -0.82 12.19
C GLY A 163 4.22 -0.72 12.28
N HIS A 164 3.52 -0.32 11.21
CA HIS A 164 2.06 -0.36 11.17
C HIS A 164 1.58 -1.78 10.84
N ALA A 165 1.55 -2.64 11.85
CA ALA A 165 1.12 -4.02 11.68
C ALA A 165 -0.40 -4.16 11.63
N CYS A 166 -0.90 -4.92 10.66
CA CYS A 166 -2.31 -5.33 10.60
C CYS A 166 -2.60 -6.43 11.60
N ASN A 167 -3.85 -6.52 12.09
CA ASN A 167 -4.24 -7.60 12.98
C ASN A 167 -4.17 -8.95 12.23
N PRO A 168 -3.26 -9.87 12.60
CA PRO A 168 -3.02 -11.08 11.80
C PRO A 168 -4.20 -12.04 11.78
N SER A 169 -5.14 -11.92 12.72
CA SER A 169 -6.32 -12.77 12.81
C SER A 169 -7.50 -12.25 11.98
N THR A 170 -7.55 -10.94 11.69
CA THR A 170 -8.75 -10.30 11.11
C THR A 170 -8.47 -9.44 9.88
N GLU A 171 -7.21 -9.08 9.64
CA GLU A 171 -6.81 -8.14 8.60
C GLU A 171 -5.60 -8.64 7.81
N LYS A 172 -5.47 -8.08 6.60
CA LYS A 172 -4.31 -8.19 5.72
C LYS A 172 -3.89 -6.81 5.25
N CYS A 173 -2.64 -6.68 4.82
CA CYS A 173 -2.21 -5.47 4.15
C CYS A 173 -2.65 -5.51 2.68
N GLN A 174 -3.38 -4.49 2.26
CA GLN A 174 -3.76 -4.31 0.87
C GLN A 174 -3.61 -2.83 0.49
N ALA A 175 -2.76 -2.57 -0.51
CA ALA A 175 -2.49 -1.21 -1.02
C ALA A 175 -2.08 -0.23 0.10
N GLY A 176 -1.32 -0.72 1.09
CA GLY A 176 -0.83 0.09 2.20
C GLY A 176 -1.86 0.42 3.27
N THR A 177 -2.99 -0.30 3.30
CA THR A 177 -3.98 -0.20 4.37
C THR A 177 -4.33 -1.57 4.91
N CYS A 178 -4.52 -1.66 6.23
CA CYS A 178 -5.07 -2.86 6.84
C CYS A 178 -6.55 -2.98 6.50
N VAL A 179 -6.90 -4.04 5.79
CA VAL A 179 -8.27 -4.34 5.38
C VAL A 179 -8.70 -5.69 5.94
N PRO A 180 -10.01 -5.90 6.19
CA PRO A 180 -10.49 -7.20 6.63
C PRO A 180 -10.05 -8.34 5.72
N ASN A 181 -9.71 -9.49 6.31
CA ASN A 181 -9.33 -10.69 5.57
C ASN A 181 -10.45 -11.16 4.64
N CYS A 182 -11.68 -11.04 5.15
CA CYS A 182 -12.90 -11.49 4.50
C CYS A 182 -13.77 -10.35 3.96
N PRO A 183 -14.60 -10.63 2.94
CA PRO A 183 -15.66 -9.73 2.51
C PRO A 183 -16.59 -9.36 3.67
N ALA A 184 -17.30 -8.24 3.53
CA ALA A 184 -18.32 -7.85 4.50
C ALA A 184 -19.34 -8.96 4.72
N GLY A 185 -19.70 -9.22 5.98
CA GLY A 185 -20.63 -10.29 6.38
C GLY A 185 -19.98 -11.67 6.55
N GLN A 186 -18.70 -11.83 6.23
CA GLN A 186 -18.01 -13.11 6.41
C GLN A 186 -16.97 -13.05 7.53
N THR A 187 -16.74 -14.19 8.16
CA THR A 187 -15.75 -14.39 9.21
C THR A 187 -14.63 -15.30 8.72
N GLN A 188 -13.39 -14.97 9.09
CA GLN A 188 -12.23 -15.81 8.81
C GLN A 188 -12.26 -17.05 9.72
N CYS A 189 -12.51 -18.22 9.14
CA CYS A 189 -12.41 -19.52 9.79
C CYS A 189 -11.24 -20.30 9.17
N GLY A 190 -10.08 -20.28 9.86
CA GLY A 190 -8.84 -20.85 9.34
C GLY A 190 -8.32 -20.05 8.15
N SER A 191 -8.24 -20.67 6.98
CA SER A 191 -7.85 -20.02 5.71
C SER A 191 -9.03 -19.54 4.87
N SER A 192 -10.27 -19.83 5.28
CA SER A 192 -11.47 -19.58 4.49
C SER A 192 -12.34 -18.51 5.13
N CYS A 193 -13.03 -17.75 4.28
CA CYS A 193 -14.09 -16.86 4.71
C CYS A 193 -15.43 -17.58 4.63
N VAL A 194 -16.16 -17.58 5.74
CA VAL A 194 -17.46 -18.26 5.84
C VAL A 194 -18.50 -17.30 6.40
N ASP A 195 -19.75 -17.50 6.01
CA ASP A 195 -20.88 -16.79 6.58
C ASP A 195 -21.38 -17.57 7.80
N LEU A 196 -21.14 -17.05 9.00
CA LEU A 196 -21.58 -17.71 10.23
C LEU A 196 -23.10 -17.71 10.39
N GLU A 197 -23.85 -16.90 9.64
CA GLU A 197 -25.29 -16.85 9.75
C GLU A 197 -26.00 -17.94 8.95
N THR A 198 -25.33 -18.48 7.91
CA THR A 198 -25.95 -19.39 6.94
C THR A 198 -25.14 -20.65 6.63
N ASP A 199 -23.86 -20.71 6.96
CA ASP A 199 -23.03 -21.91 6.71
C ASP A 199 -23.35 -23.01 7.74
N PRO A 200 -23.94 -24.15 7.32
CA PRO A 200 -24.27 -25.23 8.23
C PRO A 200 -23.06 -25.93 8.83
N ASN A 201 -21.84 -25.70 8.32
CA ASN A 201 -20.61 -26.25 8.88
C ASN A 201 -19.89 -25.28 9.83
N ASN A 202 -20.34 -24.02 9.93
CA ASN A 202 -19.72 -22.95 10.73
C ASN A 202 -20.78 -22.06 11.42
N CYS A 203 -21.90 -22.62 11.86
CA CYS A 203 -23.06 -21.84 12.27
C CYS A 203 -22.81 -21.10 13.60
N GLY A 204 -22.88 -19.77 13.60
CA GLY A 204 -22.63 -18.91 14.77
C GLY A 204 -21.17 -18.82 15.22
N VAL A 205 -20.36 -19.87 14.97
CA VAL A 205 -18.93 -19.92 15.25
C VAL A 205 -18.22 -20.89 14.30
N CYS A 206 -16.96 -20.60 13.98
CA CYS A 206 -16.12 -21.48 13.17
C CYS A 206 -16.12 -22.93 13.68
N GLY A 207 -16.37 -23.87 12.78
CA GLY A 207 -16.36 -25.31 13.06
C GLY A 207 -17.61 -25.88 13.75
N LEU A 208 -18.61 -25.05 14.10
CA LEU A 208 -19.89 -25.59 14.58
C LEU A 208 -20.72 -26.11 13.41
N THR A 209 -20.76 -27.43 13.26
CA THR A 209 -21.59 -28.10 12.26
C THR A 209 -22.98 -28.41 12.81
N CYS A 210 -24.02 -27.95 12.12
CA CYS A 210 -25.41 -28.27 12.43
C CYS A 210 -25.75 -29.70 11.99
N ALA A 211 -26.16 -30.54 12.93
CA ALA A 211 -26.58 -31.92 12.65
C ALA A 211 -27.73 -32.01 11.65
N SER A 212 -28.62 -31.00 11.67
CA SER A 212 -29.71 -30.82 10.72
C SER A 212 -29.27 -30.40 9.32
N GLY A 213 -28.03 -29.95 9.15
CA GLY A 213 -27.53 -29.33 7.93
C GLY A 213 -28.10 -27.94 7.65
N LEU A 214 -28.79 -27.31 8.61
CA LEU A 214 -29.39 -25.99 8.45
C LEU A 214 -28.85 -25.00 9.50
N CYS A 215 -28.44 -23.83 9.02
CA CYS A 215 -28.06 -22.69 9.83
C CYS A 215 -28.94 -21.49 9.46
N GLU A 216 -29.59 -20.90 10.45
CA GLU A 216 -30.41 -19.70 10.26
C GLU A 216 -30.05 -18.67 11.34
N ASN A 217 -29.66 -17.46 10.92
CA ASN A 217 -29.27 -16.36 11.81
C ASN A 217 -28.22 -16.78 12.85
N GLY A 218 -27.28 -17.65 12.46
CA GLY A 218 -26.21 -18.12 13.33
C GLY A 218 -26.62 -19.16 14.36
N ALA A 219 -27.81 -19.75 14.21
CA ALA A 219 -28.28 -20.85 15.04
C ALA A 219 -28.58 -22.10 14.21
N CYS A 220 -28.17 -23.26 14.72
CA CYS A 220 -28.59 -24.52 14.15
C CYS A 220 -30.08 -24.73 14.38
N VAL A 221 -30.83 -24.89 13.29
CA VAL A 221 -32.27 -25.12 13.34
C VAL A 221 -32.61 -26.52 12.84
N THR A 222 -33.68 -27.09 13.35
CA THR A 222 -34.20 -28.36 12.83
C THR A 222 -35.18 -28.09 11.69
N PRO A 223 -35.05 -28.75 10.52
CA PRO A 223 -36.03 -28.63 9.45
C PRO A 223 -37.41 -29.05 9.94
N SER A 224 -38.43 -28.25 9.62
CA SER A 224 -39.83 -28.69 9.74
C SER A 224 -40.23 -29.39 8.45
N CYS A 225 -40.37 -30.71 8.50
CA CYS A 225 -40.89 -31.53 7.41
C CYS A 225 -42.20 -32.21 7.81
N THR A 226 -43.01 -31.49 8.59
CA THR A 226 -44.35 -31.92 9.00
C THR A 226 -45.21 -32.18 7.76
N GLY A 227 -45.78 -33.38 7.68
CA GLY A 227 -46.57 -33.83 6.52
C GLY A 227 -45.76 -34.50 5.42
N ALA A 228 -44.43 -34.62 5.54
CA ALA A 228 -43.64 -35.43 4.62
C ALA A 228 -44.03 -36.92 4.72
N THR A 229 -44.25 -37.53 3.57
CA THR A 229 -44.52 -38.95 3.38
C THR A 229 -43.44 -39.61 2.55
N CYS A 230 -43.43 -40.94 2.50
CA CYS A 230 -42.64 -41.70 1.55
C CYS A 230 -42.74 -41.07 0.13
N SER A 231 -41.60 -40.93 -0.54
CA SER A 231 -41.41 -40.24 -1.84
C SER A 231 -41.43 -38.70 -1.83
N THR A 232 -41.80 -38.05 -0.72
CA THR A 232 -41.77 -36.58 -0.57
C THR A 232 -40.74 -36.10 0.43
N PHE A 233 -39.92 -37.01 0.97
CA PHE A 233 -38.87 -36.64 1.90
C PHE A 233 -37.87 -35.68 1.26
N MET A 234 -37.46 -34.70 2.05
CA MET A 234 -36.43 -33.75 1.67
C MET A 234 -35.09 -34.21 2.22
N ALA A 235 -34.00 -33.93 1.51
CA ALA A 235 -32.67 -34.12 2.06
C ALA A 235 -32.46 -33.21 3.28
N CYS A 236 -31.76 -33.73 4.29
CA CYS A 236 -31.30 -32.91 5.41
C CYS A 236 -29.97 -33.44 5.95
N GLY A 237 -29.29 -32.66 6.79
CA GLY A 237 -27.99 -33.01 7.35
C GLY A 237 -26.82 -32.96 6.33
N PRO A 238 -25.58 -33.01 6.82
CA PRO A 238 -24.41 -33.14 5.96
C PRO A 238 -24.31 -34.55 5.34
N GLY A 239 -23.86 -34.64 4.08
CA GLY A 239 -23.53 -35.92 3.42
C GLY A 239 -24.62 -36.52 2.52
N GLY A 240 -25.81 -35.90 2.42
CA GLY A 240 -26.82 -36.22 1.40
C GLY A 240 -27.53 -37.58 1.52
N SER A 241 -27.16 -38.43 2.48
CA SER A 241 -27.82 -39.72 2.74
C SER A 241 -29.06 -39.59 3.63
N CYS A 242 -29.21 -38.46 4.31
CA CYS A 242 -30.27 -38.26 5.28
C CYS A 242 -31.51 -37.62 4.67
N VAL A 243 -32.64 -38.08 5.18
CA VAL A 243 -33.98 -37.63 4.80
C VAL A 243 -34.68 -37.06 6.02
N CYS A 244 -35.45 -35.99 5.82
CA CYS A 244 -36.28 -35.39 6.85
C CYS A 244 -37.63 -36.12 6.89
N VAL A 245 -37.90 -36.82 7.99
CA VAL A 245 -39.16 -37.53 8.23
C VAL A 245 -40.05 -36.75 9.19
N SER A 246 -41.37 -36.85 9.00
CA SER A 246 -42.33 -36.39 10.01
C SER A 246 -42.29 -37.27 11.25
N THR A 247 -42.40 -36.67 12.43
CA THR A 247 -42.61 -37.40 13.68
C THR A 247 -44.08 -37.35 14.11
N ALA A 248 -44.50 -38.29 14.95
CA ALA A 248 -45.83 -38.29 15.56
C ALA A 248 -46.13 -37.01 16.39
N GLY A 249 -45.08 -36.31 16.83
CA GLY A 249 -45.19 -35.01 17.52
C GLY A 249 -45.45 -33.81 16.61
N GLY A 250 -45.58 -34.02 15.30
CA GLY A 250 -45.80 -32.95 14.31
C GLY A 250 -44.56 -32.12 14.00
N THR A 251 -43.38 -32.60 14.36
CA THR A 251 -42.09 -31.98 14.04
C THR A 251 -41.36 -32.76 12.95
N GLY A 252 -40.31 -32.18 12.36
CA GLY A 252 -39.40 -32.86 11.45
C GLY A 252 -38.19 -33.42 12.19
N PHE A 253 -37.70 -34.59 11.75
CA PHE A 253 -36.51 -35.22 12.29
C PHE A 253 -35.62 -35.81 11.17
N CYS A 254 -34.30 -35.64 11.27
CA CYS A 254 -33.35 -36.14 10.27
C CYS A 254 -32.89 -37.55 10.60
N VAL A 255 -33.06 -38.46 9.65
CA VAL A 255 -32.67 -39.87 9.77
C VAL A 255 -31.93 -40.34 8.53
N ASP A 256 -31.08 -41.35 8.67
CA ASP A 256 -30.42 -41.99 7.54
C ASP A 256 -31.48 -42.70 6.68
N GLY A 257 -31.69 -42.20 5.46
CA GLY A 257 -32.67 -42.75 4.52
C GLY A 257 -32.31 -44.16 4.04
N GLY A 258 -31.06 -44.58 4.21
CA GLY A 258 -30.60 -45.94 3.93
C GLY A 258 -30.92 -46.95 5.03
N THR A 259 -31.46 -46.53 6.18
CA THR A 259 -31.78 -47.44 7.29
C THR A 259 -32.81 -48.48 6.84
N PRO A 260 -32.47 -49.79 6.86
CA PRO A 260 -33.41 -50.84 6.48
C PRO A 260 -34.61 -50.90 7.43
N CYS A 261 -35.80 -51.16 6.89
CA CYS A 261 -37.02 -51.27 7.70
C CYS A 261 -37.04 -52.51 8.60
N GLY A 262 -36.28 -53.55 8.24
CA GLY A 262 -36.20 -54.80 9.00
C GLY A 262 -35.54 -54.58 10.36
N GLY A 263 -36.27 -54.90 11.44
CA GLY A 263 -35.76 -54.84 12.82
C GLY A 263 -36.06 -53.54 13.57
N LEU A 264 -36.72 -52.57 12.94
CA LEU A 264 -37.23 -51.38 13.63
C LEU A 264 -38.54 -51.69 14.35
N ALA A 265 -38.68 -51.19 15.59
CA ALA A 265 -39.94 -51.30 16.34
C ALA A 265 -41.02 -50.40 15.70
N THR A 266 -42.27 -50.85 15.72
CA THR A 266 -43.42 -50.04 15.26
C THR A 266 -43.90 -49.12 16.38
N CYS A 267 -44.52 -48.00 16.00
CA CYS A 267 -45.02 -47.00 16.96
C CYS A 267 -46.25 -46.26 16.44
N ASP A 268 -47.08 -45.74 17.35
CA ASP A 268 -48.13 -44.78 17.01
C ASP A 268 -47.78 -43.38 17.56
N THR A 269 -47.02 -43.34 18.66
CA THR A 269 -46.60 -42.13 19.35
C THR A 269 -45.12 -42.21 19.73
N ASN A 270 -44.53 -41.06 20.08
CA ASN A 270 -43.14 -41.03 20.58
C ASN A 270 -42.95 -41.80 21.91
N ALA A 271 -44.03 -42.10 22.65
CA ALA A 271 -43.95 -42.84 23.91
C ALA A 271 -43.72 -44.35 23.71
N ASP A 272 -43.95 -44.86 22.49
CA ASP A 272 -43.76 -46.27 22.16
C ASP A 272 -42.28 -46.61 21.88
N CYS A 273 -41.46 -45.59 21.67
CA CYS A 273 -40.06 -45.74 21.29
C CYS A 273 -39.13 -45.70 22.51
N ALA A 274 -37.96 -46.33 22.37
CA ALA A 274 -36.97 -46.37 23.45
C ALA A 274 -36.36 -44.97 23.69
N THR A 275 -35.74 -44.79 24.86
CA THR A 275 -35.02 -43.56 25.18
C THR A 275 -33.98 -43.24 24.10
N GLY A 276 -34.09 -42.06 23.48
CA GLY A 276 -33.21 -41.63 22.39
C GLY A 276 -33.77 -41.88 20.99
N GLU A 277 -34.98 -42.42 20.88
CA GLU A 277 -35.70 -42.63 19.64
C GLU A 277 -36.95 -41.73 19.54
N VAL A 278 -37.41 -41.52 18.31
CA VAL A 278 -38.68 -40.85 18.00
C VAL A 278 -39.50 -41.70 17.05
N CYS A 279 -40.82 -41.53 17.06
CA CYS A 279 -41.69 -42.25 16.15
C CYS A 279 -41.75 -41.52 14.79
N ALA A 280 -41.07 -42.06 13.79
CA ALA A 280 -41.15 -41.58 12.41
C ALA A 280 -42.44 -42.11 11.76
N VAL A 281 -43.23 -41.20 11.20
CA VAL A 281 -44.53 -41.50 10.59
C VAL A 281 -44.48 -41.39 9.06
N ASN A 282 -45.39 -42.09 8.39
CA ASN A 282 -45.50 -42.11 6.92
C ASN A 282 -44.20 -42.54 6.20
N THR A 283 -43.44 -43.44 6.81
CA THR A 283 -42.15 -43.92 6.28
C THR A 283 -42.32 -44.83 5.06
N CYS A 284 -41.25 -45.04 4.27
CA CYS A 284 -41.28 -46.01 3.18
C CYS A 284 -41.30 -47.49 3.65
N CYS A 285 -41.32 -47.73 4.96
CA CYS A 285 -41.49 -49.07 5.53
C CYS A 285 -42.94 -49.59 5.48
N GLY A 286 -43.89 -48.77 5.01
CA GLY A 286 -45.32 -49.09 5.02
C GLY A 286 -45.97 -49.01 6.41
N GLN A 287 -45.20 -48.61 7.42
CA GLN A 287 -45.64 -48.45 8.81
C GLN A 287 -44.79 -47.37 9.49
N ASN A 288 -45.28 -46.89 10.62
CA ASN A 288 -44.54 -45.98 11.49
C ASN A 288 -43.49 -46.78 12.28
N VAL A 289 -42.29 -46.23 12.42
CA VAL A 289 -41.16 -46.93 13.03
C VAL A 289 -40.37 -46.04 13.99
N CYS A 290 -39.86 -46.63 15.05
CA CYS A 290 -38.97 -45.98 16.01
C CYS A 290 -37.57 -45.83 15.40
N VAL A 291 -37.03 -44.61 15.46
CA VAL A 291 -35.75 -44.26 14.85
C VAL A 291 -34.90 -43.46 15.82
N GLY A 292 -33.63 -43.83 15.94
CA GLY A 292 -32.67 -43.15 16.80
C GLY A 292 -32.10 -41.88 16.18
N ALA A 293 -31.57 -41.00 17.03
CA ALA A 293 -31.11 -39.68 16.63
C ALA A 293 -29.74 -39.59 15.91
N THR A 294 -29.18 -40.70 15.44
CA THR A 294 -27.78 -40.79 14.96
C THR A 294 -27.71 -41.82 13.81
N PHE A 295 -27.07 -41.65 12.65
CA PHE A 295 -25.91 -40.86 12.22
C PHE A 295 -26.18 -40.16 10.87
N CYS A 296 -26.49 -38.88 10.88
CA CYS A 296 -26.33 -38.03 9.69
C CYS A 296 -24.95 -37.39 9.74
N GLY A 297 -24.06 -37.72 8.80
CA GLY A 297 -22.74 -37.09 8.71
C GLY A 297 -21.51 -38.03 8.82
N GLY A 298 -21.54 -39.18 8.16
CA GLY A 298 -20.29 -39.87 7.86
C GLY A 298 -19.60 -39.19 6.67
N ASN A 299 -18.41 -38.60 6.88
CA ASN A 299 -17.51 -37.97 5.89
C ASN A 299 -16.99 -38.92 4.78
N THR A 300 -17.83 -39.81 4.29
CA THR A 300 -17.49 -40.68 3.19
C THR A 300 -18.56 -40.48 2.14
N LEU A 301 -18.16 -39.94 1.00
CA LEU A 301 -18.78 -40.23 -0.29
C LEU A 301 -19.08 -41.73 -0.33
N LYS A 302 -20.33 -42.07 -0.03
CA LYS A 302 -20.86 -43.42 0.05
C LYS A 302 -22.19 -43.38 -0.70
N TYR A 303 -22.32 -43.82 -1.94
CA TYR A 303 -21.43 -44.59 -2.80
C TYR A 303 -21.92 -44.40 -4.24
N LEU A 304 -21.00 -44.26 -5.20
CA LEU A 304 -21.30 -44.47 -6.64
C LEU A 304 -21.69 -45.93 -6.96
N PHE A 305 -21.62 -46.83 -5.97
CA PHE A 305 -22.02 -48.24 -6.04
C PHE A 305 -22.45 -48.73 -4.65
N MET A 306 -23.72 -48.53 -4.25
CA MET A 306 -24.28 -49.36 -3.17
C MET A 306 -24.77 -50.67 -3.78
N ARG A 307 -24.35 -51.79 -3.18
CA ARG A 307 -25.04 -53.06 -3.35
C ARG A 307 -26.47 -52.84 -2.83
N GLU A 308 -27.46 -53.08 -3.69
CA GLU A 308 -28.88 -52.94 -3.36
C GLU A 308 -29.15 -53.49 -1.96
N VAL A 309 -29.66 -52.64 -1.08
CA VAL A 309 -30.31 -53.10 0.14
C VAL A 309 -31.49 -53.92 -0.35
N THR A 310 -31.46 -55.24 -0.19
CA THR A 310 -32.57 -56.10 -0.59
C THR A 310 -33.72 -55.88 0.38
N GLY A 311 -34.61 -54.93 0.08
CA GLY A 311 -35.79 -54.58 0.88
C GLY A 311 -36.01 -53.07 1.05
N PRO A 312 -37.17 -52.65 1.60
CA PRO A 312 -37.48 -51.24 1.80
C PRO A 312 -36.57 -50.62 2.88
N THR A 313 -36.25 -49.34 2.70
CA THR A 313 -35.57 -48.51 3.72
C THR A 313 -36.52 -47.41 4.19
N ILE A 314 -36.11 -46.64 5.20
CA ILE A 314 -36.91 -45.49 5.65
C ILE A 314 -37.16 -44.49 4.51
N GLY A 315 -36.12 -44.21 3.71
CA GLY A 315 -36.14 -43.19 2.66
C GLY A 315 -36.59 -43.67 1.29
N HIS A 316 -36.57 -44.99 1.02
CA HIS A 316 -36.90 -45.55 -0.30
C HIS A 316 -37.80 -46.78 -0.19
N PRO A 317 -38.83 -46.89 -1.04
CA PRO A 317 -39.64 -48.11 -1.13
C PRO A 317 -38.77 -49.29 -1.63
N ALA A 318 -39.25 -50.52 -1.42
CA ALA A 318 -38.65 -51.68 -2.06
C ALA A 318 -38.68 -51.49 -3.58
N ILE A 319 -37.55 -51.72 -4.24
CA ILE A 319 -37.50 -51.81 -5.69
C ILE A 319 -37.90 -53.24 -6.03
N ASP A 320 -39.07 -53.40 -6.67
CA ASP A 320 -39.56 -54.67 -7.19
C ASP A 320 -38.76 -55.14 -8.42
#